data_AF-A0A3C0IUS8-F1
#
_entry.id   AF-A0A3C0IUS8-F1
#
_cell.length_a   1.000
_cell.length_b   1.000
_cell.length_c   1.000
_cell.angle_alpha   90.00
_cell.angle_beta   90.00
_cell.angle_gamma   90.00
#
_symmetry.space_group_name_H-M   'P 1'
#
loop_
_entity.id
_entity.type
_entity.pdbx_description
1 polymer ?
#
loop_
_entity_poly.entity_id
_entity_poly.type
_entity_poly.pdbx_seq_one_letter_code
_entity_poly.pdbx_strand_id
1 'polypeptide(L)'
;MYSSVINLTSNSADASAKASYPTTLRQQNCLSSWSGGKDSYYALQLAVQQGYTPKVLLNVLNEQGQISRSHGIPLEILTAQAAAMQVPLHTIASSWNDYETNFITALRQMQTQYAITHAVFGDIDLQAHRDWEEKVCAAAQLTAVLPLWQRHRKALVLEMLEVGIETIIVSCNTTMGISYLGQTLTPALIESIEALGIDACGENGEYHTLTVNAPLFQERIHVTVTATQVHNNYCFAQLQLAK
;
A
#
# COMPACT_ATOMS: atom_id res chain seq x y z
N MET A 1 8.64 38.66 68.00
CA MET A 1 7.74 38.18 69.07
C MET A 1 6.98 36.99 68.54
N TYR A 2 7.23 35.82 69.16
CA TYR A 2 6.45 34.57 69.23
C TYR A 2 5.80 34.01 67.95
N SER A 3 6.34 32.91 67.40
CA SER A 3 6.02 31.49 67.73
C SER A 3 4.82 31.02 66.90
N SER A 4 4.86 29.93 66.13
CA SER A 4 5.10 28.59 66.64
C SER A 4 5.53 27.58 65.57
N VAL A 5 6.41 26.69 66.03
CA VAL A 5 6.95 25.48 65.40
C VAL A 5 5.93 24.34 65.54
N ILE A 6 5.74 23.52 64.50
CA ILE A 6 5.51 22.07 64.67
C ILE A 6 6.30 21.33 63.58
N ASN A 7 7.34 20.63 64.03
CA ASN A 7 7.95 19.50 63.33
C ASN A 7 7.34 18.23 63.93
N LEU A 8 6.86 17.31 63.10
CA LEU A 8 6.74 15.90 63.47
C LEU A 8 7.21 15.02 62.30
N THR A 9 8.12 14.14 62.68
CA THR A 9 8.94 13.20 61.92
C THR A 9 8.19 11.95 61.49
N SER A 10 8.60 11.34 60.37
CA SER A 10 8.84 9.88 60.33
C SER A 10 9.68 9.45 59.13
N ASN A 11 10.70 8.63 59.43
CA ASN A 11 11.47 7.68 58.61
C ASN A 11 10.66 7.06 57.44
N SER A 12 11.24 6.58 56.35
CA SER A 12 12.44 5.74 56.21
C SER A 12 12.89 5.71 54.76
N ALA A 13 14.18 5.42 54.56
CA ALA A 13 14.76 5.01 53.28
C ALA A 13 13.93 3.91 52.58
N ASP A 14 13.82 3.97 51.25
CA ASP A 14 14.19 2.81 50.46
C ASP A 14 14.57 3.14 49.01
N ALA A 15 15.59 2.40 48.60
CA ALA A 15 16.14 2.08 47.31
C ALA A 15 15.43 2.59 46.03
N SER A 16 16.25 3.25 45.22
CA SER A 16 16.50 2.91 43.81
C SER A 16 15.52 1.95 43.13
N ALA A 17 14.69 2.49 42.25
CA ALA A 17 14.33 1.84 40.99
C ALA A 17 13.88 2.91 39.99
N LYS A 18 14.84 3.60 39.35
CA LYS A 18 14.55 4.19 38.04
C LYS A 18 14.33 3.01 37.10
N ALA A 19 13.08 2.70 36.80
CA ALA A 19 12.74 1.79 35.73
C ALA A 19 13.35 2.36 34.44
N SER A 20 14.47 1.79 34.02
CA SER A 20 15.03 2.00 32.69
C SER A 20 14.08 1.30 31.72
N TYR A 21 13.19 2.07 31.10
CA TYR A 21 12.51 1.60 29.91
C TYR A 21 13.58 1.39 28.83
N PRO A 22 13.68 0.20 28.20
CA PRO A 22 14.57 0.05 27.07
C PRO A 22 14.08 0.98 25.95
N THR A 23 14.85 2.03 25.68
CA THR A 23 14.59 3.06 24.66
C THR A 23 14.92 2.57 23.25
N THR A 24 14.54 1.34 22.92
CA THR A 24 14.47 0.89 21.53
C THR A 24 13.01 0.69 21.20
N LEU A 25 12.36 1.76 20.70
CA LEU A 25 11.20 1.57 19.83
C LEU A 25 11.70 0.58 18.75
N ARG A 26 11.24 -0.66 18.79
CA ARG A 26 11.56 -1.64 17.75
C ARG A 26 11.16 -0.98 16.44
N GLN A 27 12.15 -0.70 15.60
CA GLN A 27 11.93 -0.12 14.29
C GLN A 27 10.96 -1.05 13.56
N GLN A 28 9.74 -0.59 13.29
CA GLN A 28 8.69 -1.39 12.66
C GLN A 28 8.94 -1.43 11.15
N ASN A 29 10.09 -2.01 10.77
CA ASN A 29 10.47 -2.16 9.38
C ASN A 29 9.41 -2.99 8.66
N CYS A 30 8.88 -2.46 7.58
CA CYS A 30 7.85 -3.11 6.80
C CYS A 30 8.24 -3.24 5.33
N LEU A 31 7.65 -4.26 4.71
CA LEU A 31 7.47 -4.32 3.26
C LEU A 31 6.08 -3.80 2.93
N SER A 32 5.93 -3.21 1.75
CA SER A 32 4.61 -2.93 1.17
C SER A 32 4.33 -3.91 0.04
N SER A 33 3.20 -4.60 0.10
CA SER A 33 2.61 -5.25 -1.07
C SER A 33 2.18 -4.13 -2.02
N TRP A 34 2.86 -4.00 -3.16
CA TRP A 34 2.81 -2.82 -4.00
C TRP A 34 2.21 -3.14 -5.36
N SER A 35 0.95 -2.77 -5.60
CA SER A 35 0.34 -2.92 -6.92
C SER A 35 0.67 -1.75 -7.86
N GLY A 36 1.04 -0.61 -7.29
CA GLY A 36 1.23 0.67 -7.98
C GLY A 36 -0.04 1.53 -8.03
N GLY A 37 -1.16 1.02 -7.51
CA GLY A 37 -2.44 1.74 -7.46
C GLY A 37 -2.63 2.57 -6.19
N LYS A 38 -3.80 3.22 -6.13
CA LYS A 38 -4.22 4.11 -5.04
C LYS A 38 -4.26 3.41 -3.67
N ASP A 39 -4.75 2.17 -3.62
CA ASP A 39 -5.00 1.47 -2.35
C ASP A 39 -3.69 1.02 -1.69
N SER A 40 -2.78 0.39 -2.47
CA SER A 40 -1.45 0.02 -1.96
C SER A 40 -0.65 1.26 -1.53
N TYR A 41 -0.77 2.36 -2.28
CA TYR A 41 -0.13 3.61 -1.93
C TYR A 41 -0.67 4.15 -0.60
N TYR A 42 -1.99 4.27 -0.48
CA TYR A 42 -2.61 4.89 0.69
C TYR A 42 -2.45 4.04 1.95
N ALA A 43 -2.54 2.71 1.82
CA ALA A 43 -2.20 1.80 2.90
C ALA A 43 -0.78 2.03 3.41
N LEU A 44 0.20 2.18 2.51
CA LEU A 44 1.57 2.47 2.90
C LEU A 44 1.70 3.85 3.56
N GLN A 45 1.02 4.87 3.05
CA GLN A 45 1.00 6.20 3.66
C GLN A 45 0.46 6.15 5.10
N LEU A 46 -0.65 5.46 5.34
CA LEU A 46 -1.21 5.31 6.69
C LEU A 46 -0.26 4.52 7.60
N ALA A 47 0.40 3.47 7.09
CA ALA A 47 1.40 2.74 7.86
C ALA A 47 2.59 3.65 8.25
N VAL A 48 3.10 4.47 7.34
CA VAL A 48 4.16 5.44 7.66
C VAL A 48 3.71 6.41 8.76
N GLN A 49 2.47 6.90 8.69
CA GLN A 49 1.90 7.77 9.73
C GLN A 49 1.75 7.07 11.09
N GLN A 50 1.59 5.75 11.11
CA GLN A 50 1.55 4.92 12.32
C GLN A 50 2.95 4.55 12.85
N GLY A 51 4.02 4.97 12.19
CA GLY A 51 5.40 4.75 12.62
C GLY A 51 6.09 3.53 12.00
N TYR A 52 5.49 2.92 10.97
CA TYR A 52 6.14 1.89 10.17
C TYR A 52 7.20 2.50 9.24
N THR A 53 8.31 1.78 9.05
CA THR A 53 9.40 2.22 8.16
C THR A 53 9.46 1.32 6.91
N PRO A 54 9.03 1.81 5.73
CA PRO A 54 9.14 1.03 4.50
C PRO A 54 10.60 0.77 4.16
N LYS A 55 10.94 -0.51 3.94
CA LYS A 55 12.28 -0.93 3.51
C LYS A 55 12.32 -1.45 2.08
N VAL A 56 11.18 -1.93 1.57
CA VAL A 56 11.08 -2.50 0.23
C VAL A 56 9.62 -2.54 -0.22
N LEU A 57 9.40 -2.31 -1.51
CA LEU A 57 8.14 -2.55 -2.21
C LEU A 57 8.22 -3.93 -2.87
N LEU A 58 7.19 -4.75 -2.73
CA LEU A 58 7.09 -6.05 -3.39
C LEU A 58 5.98 -6.03 -4.43
N ASN A 59 6.32 -6.34 -5.68
CA ASN A 59 5.33 -6.54 -6.74
C ASN A 59 5.45 -7.94 -7.35
N VAL A 60 4.31 -8.52 -7.72
CA VAL A 60 4.26 -9.76 -8.51
C VAL A 60 3.90 -9.43 -9.95
N LEU A 61 4.83 -9.73 -10.85
CA LEU A 61 4.68 -9.58 -12.29
C LEU A 61 4.03 -10.83 -12.89
N ASN A 62 3.55 -10.71 -14.12
CA ASN A 62 3.18 -11.87 -14.93
C ASN A 62 4.37 -12.82 -15.14
N GLU A 63 4.10 -14.00 -15.71
CA GLU A 63 5.11 -15.04 -15.93
C GLU A 63 6.27 -14.56 -16.83
N GLN A 64 6.00 -13.61 -17.72
CA GLN A 64 7.01 -13.00 -18.59
C GLN A 64 7.85 -11.94 -17.88
N GLY A 65 7.47 -11.53 -16.65
CA GLY A 65 8.19 -10.54 -15.87
C GLY A 65 8.11 -9.11 -16.43
N GLN A 66 7.06 -8.78 -17.19
CA GLN A 66 6.97 -7.52 -17.94
C GLN A 66 6.02 -6.50 -17.31
N ILE A 67 4.88 -6.98 -16.82
CA ILE A 67 3.81 -6.14 -16.28
C ILE A 67 3.32 -6.70 -14.94
N SER A 68 2.86 -5.83 -14.05
CA SER A 68 2.17 -6.21 -12.81
C SER A 68 1.00 -7.11 -13.17
N ARG A 69 0.84 -8.22 -12.45
CA ARG A 69 -0.08 -9.25 -12.88
C ARG A 69 -1.55 -8.83 -12.86
N SER A 70 -1.93 -8.03 -11.87
CA SER A 70 -3.33 -7.63 -11.67
C SER A 70 -3.67 -6.32 -12.40
N HIS A 71 -2.73 -5.36 -12.46
CA HIS A 71 -3.04 -4.00 -12.97
C HIS A 71 -2.49 -3.75 -14.38
N GLY A 72 -1.67 -4.65 -14.93
CA GLY A 72 -1.04 -4.47 -16.25
C GLY A 72 0.00 -3.35 -16.33
N ILE A 73 0.51 -2.85 -15.19
CA ILE A 73 1.48 -1.75 -15.12
C ILE A 73 2.89 -2.27 -15.50
N PRO A 74 3.58 -1.65 -16.48
CA PRO A 74 4.97 -2.00 -16.83
C PRO A 74 5.96 -1.90 -15.67
N LEU A 75 6.94 -2.81 -15.64
CA LEU A 75 8.03 -2.82 -14.65
C LEU A 75 8.77 -1.48 -14.56
N GLU A 76 9.00 -0.81 -15.70
CA GLU A 76 9.67 0.51 -15.73
C GLU A 76 8.90 1.59 -14.96
N ILE A 77 7.56 1.55 -14.98
CA ILE A 77 6.72 2.50 -14.26
C ILE A 77 6.69 2.18 -12.77
N LEU A 78 6.61 0.89 -12.40
CA LEU A 78 6.75 0.47 -10.99
C LEU A 78 8.12 0.85 -10.42
N THR A 79 9.18 0.74 -11.24
CA THR A 79 10.53 1.15 -10.87
C THR A 79 10.61 2.66 -10.67
N ALA A 80 9.94 3.45 -11.52
CA ALA A 80 9.82 4.88 -11.34
C ALA A 80 9.07 5.25 -10.04
N GLN A 81 8.00 4.53 -9.68
CA GLN A 81 7.32 4.70 -8.39
C GLN A 81 8.24 4.46 -7.21
N ALA A 82 8.99 3.36 -7.25
CA ALA A 82 9.94 3.00 -6.21
C ALA A 82 11.06 4.06 -6.08
N ALA A 83 11.58 4.56 -7.20
CA ALA A 83 12.57 5.63 -7.22
C ALA A 83 12.02 6.94 -6.65
N ALA A 84 10.80 7.34 -7.04
CA ALA A 84 10.12 8.51 -6.51
C ALA A 84 9.87 8.40 -5.00
N MET A 85 9.65 7.20 -4.47
CA MET A 85 9.54 6.95 -3.02
C MET A 85 10.88 6.83 -2.29
N GLN A 86 11.99 6.68 -3.03
CA GLN A 86 13.30 6.30 -2.49
C GLN A 86 13.27 4.99 -1.68
N VAL A 87 12.43 4.04 -2.11
CA VAL A 87 12.31 2.70 -1.52
C VAL A 87 12.65 1.66 -2.59
N PRO A 88 13.51 0.66 -2.33
CA PRO A 88 13.81 -0.40 -3.29
C PRO A 88 12.56 -1.14 -3.77
N LEU A 89 12.53 -1.51 -5.05
CA LEU A 89 11.53 -2.43 -5.60
C LEU A 89 12.13 -3.84 -5.69
N HIS A 90 11.41 -4.81 -5.12
CA HIS A 90 11.64 -6.23 -5.36
C HIS A 90 10.48 -6.78 -6.20
N THR A 91 10.81 -7.46 -7.29
CA THR A 91 9.81 -8.07 -8.17
C THR A 91 10.04 -9.55 -8.31
N ILE A 92 8.96 -10.31 -8.33
CA ILE A 92 8.97 -11.73 -8.70
C ILE A 92 8.03 -11.96 -9.90
N ALA A 93 8.38 -12.88 -10.78
CA ALA A 93 7.48 -13.39 -11.80
C ALA A 93 6.80 -14.67 -11.28
N SER A 94 5.50 -14.82 -11.49
CA SER A 94 4.80 -16.02 -11.03
C SER A 94 3.53 -16.34 -11.83
N SER A 95 3.23 -17.64 -11.93
CA SER A 95 1.96 -18.18 -12.40
C SER A 95 0.88 -18.08 -11.31
N TRP A 96 -0.39 -18.42 -11.59
CA TRP A 96 -1.45 -18.36 -10.55
C TRP A 96 -1.32 -19.57 -9.62
N ASN A 97 -0.84 -20.69 -10.18
CA ASN A 97 -0.61 -21.92 -9.43
C ASN A 97 0.59 -21.78 -8.47
N ASP A 98 1.60 -21.01 -8.84
CA ASP A 98 2.83 -20.83 -8.06
C ASP A 98 2.83 -19.55 -7.20
N TYR A 99 1.76 -18.74 -7.29
CA TYR A 99 1.69 -17.41 -6.70
C TYR A 99 1.99 -17.42 -5.21
N GLU A 100 1.29 -18.26 -4.44
CA GLU A 100 1.45 -18.34 -2.99
C GLU A 100 2.87 -18.77 -2.60
N THR A 101 3.40 -19.82 -3.23
CA THR A 101 4.74 -20.35 -2.95
C THR A 101 5.82 -19.31 -3.24
N ASN A 102 5.73 -18.64 -4.39
CA ASN A 102 6.71 -17.62 -4.78
C ASN A 102 6.60 -16.38 -3.88
N PHE A 103 5.37 -15.99 -3.50
CA PHE A 103 5.14 -14.86 -2.60
C PHE A 103 5.73 -15.12 -1.21
N ILE A 104 5.47 -16.29 -0.61
CA ILE A 104 6.07 -16.68 0.70
C ILE A 104 7.60 -16.67 0.61
N THR A 105 8.16 -17.18 -0.49
CA THR A 105 9.61 -17.18 -0.71
C THR A 105 10.18 -15.77 -0.76
N ALA A 106 9.53 -14.85 -1.50
CA ALA A 106 9.91 -13.45 -1.54
C ALA A 106 9.80 -12.78 -0.17
N LEU A 107 8.71 -13.01 0.57
CA LEU A 107 8.55 -12.49 1.93
C LEU A 107 9.69 -12.92 2.85
N ARG A 108 10.08 -14.20 2.83
CA ARG A 108 11.22 -14.72 3.63
C ARG A 108 12.54 -14.07 3.22
N GLN A 109 12.78 -13.92 1.92
CA GLN A 109 13.98 -13.25 1.41
C GLN A 109 14.03 -11.79 1.90
N MET A 110 12.93 -11.06 1.80
CA MET A 110 12.85 -9.66 2.22
C MET A 110 12.95 -9.50 3.73
N GLN A 111 12.35 -10.43 4.49
CA GLN A 111 12.49 -10.56 5.94
C GLN A 111 13.97 -10.60 6.35
N THR A 112 14.76 -11.46 5.71
CA THR A 112 16.17 -11.60 6.04
C THR A 112 16.99 -10.41 5.54
N GLN A 113 16.75 -9.95 4.31
CA GLN A 113 17.55 -8.89 3.67
C GLN A 113 17.35 -7.52 4.32
N TYR A 114 16.13 -7.19 4.74
CA TYR A 114 15.78 -5.85 5.22
C TYR A 114 15.40 -5.81 6.71
N ALA A 115 15.48 -6.95 7.41
CA ALA A 115 15.02 -7.10 8.79
C ALA A 115 13.58 -6.56 8.98
N ILE A 116 12.70 -6.83 8.00
CA ILE A 116 11.29 -6.47 8.11
C ILE A 116 10.58 -7.41 9.09
N THR A 117 9.57 -6.87 9.76
CA THR A 117 8.73 -7.59 10.72
C THR A 117 7.26 -7.56 10.34
N HIS A 118 6.90 -6.69 9.39
CA HIS A 118 5.53 -6.45 8.95
C HIS A 118 5.45 -6.40 7.43
N ALA A 119 4.28 -6.76 6.90
CA ALA A 119 3.92 -6.55 5.50
C ALA A 119 2.60 -5.77 5.43
N VAL A 120 2.59 -4.68 4.68
CA VAL A 120 1.44 -3.77 4.53
C VAL A 120 0.67 -4.14 3.25
N PHE A 121 -0.65 -4.25 3.35
CA PHE A 121 -1.56 -4.58 2.26
C PHE A 121 -2.64 -3.51 2.08
N GLY A 122 -3.14 -3.41 0.85
CA GLY A 122 -4.09 -2.39 0.41
C GLY A 122 -5.56 -2.82 0.49
N ASP A 123 -5.84 -4.02 0.97
CA ASP A 123 -7.15 -4.64 0.89
C ASP A 123 -8.15 -4.02 1.88
N ILE A 124 -9.41 -3.86 1.43
CA ILE A 124 -10.42 -3.11 2.17
C ILE A 124 -11.34 -4.05 2.95
N ASP A 125 -12.04 -4.98 2.29
CA ASP A 125 -13.06 -5.79 2.98
C ASP A 125 -13.29 -7.21 2.42
N LEU A 126 -12.48 -7.65 1.45
CA LEU A 126 -12.53 -9.03 0.96
C LEU A 126 -11.88 -10.01 1.94
N GLN A 127 -12.69 -10.70 2.75
CA GLN A 127 -12.19 -11.60 3.81
C GLN A 127 -11.25 -12.69 3.29
N ALA A 128 -11.53 -13.25 2.11
CA ALA A 128 -10.66 -14.27 1.51
C ALA A 128 -9.24 -13.75 1.20
N HIS A 129 -9.10 -12.47 0.86
CA HIS A 129 -7.79 -11.85 0.66
C HIS A 129 -7.05 -11.70 1.99
N ARG A 130 -7.71 -11.13 3.00
CA ARG A 130 -7.13 -10.98 4.33
C ARG A 130 -6.67 -12.33 4.92
N ASP A 131 -7.50 -13.36 4.83
CA ASP A 131 -7.15 -14.70 5.32
C ASP A 131 -5.89 -15.24 4.62
N TRP A 132 -5.78 -15.00 3.30
CA TRP A 132 -4.62 -15.38 2.51
C TRP A 132 -3.37 -14.56 2.89
N GLU A 133 -3.50 -13.25 3.08
CA GLU A 133 -2.41 -12.35 3.48
C GLU A 133 -1.85 -12.71 4.86
N GLU A 134 -2.73 -12.93 5.83
CA GLU A 134 -2.35 -13.38 7.17
C GLU A 134 -1.65 -14.74 7.13
N LYS A 135 -2.15 -15.68 6.31
CA LYS A 135 -1.52 -16.99 6.08
C LYS A 135 -0.10 -16.88 5.51
N VAL A 136 0.10 -16.11 4.43
CA VAL A 136 1.44 -15.99 3.80
C VAL A 136 2.42 -15.23 4.69
N CYS A 137 1.95 -14.22 5.42
CA CYS A 137 2.75 -13.50 6.40
C CYS A 137 3.18 -14.41 7.55
N ALA A 138 2.26 -15.19 8.12
CA ALA A 138 2.57 -16.15 9.18
C ALA A 138 3.60 -17.19 8.71
N ALA A 139 3.48 -17.70 7.49
CA ALA A 139 4.45 -18.62 6.89
C ALA A 139 5.86 -18.01 6.70
N ALA A 140 5.96 -16.68 6.64
CA ALA A 140 7.20 -15.92 6.56
C ALA A 140 7.62 -15.27 7.88
N GLN A 141 6.92 -15.55 8.99
CA GLN A 141 7.16 -14.95 10.31
C GLN A 141 7.02 -13.41 10.32
N LEU A 142 6.09 -12.89 9.51
CA LEU A 142 5.72 -11.47 9.44
C LEU A 142 4.32 -11.27 10.01
N THR A 143 4.03 -10.04 10.44
CA THR A 143 2.67 -9.61 10.79
C THR A 143 2.05 -8.85 9.62
N ALA A 144 0.86 -9.25 9.18
CA ALA A 144 0.09 -8.52 8.18
C ALA A 144 -0.48 -7.23 8.79
N VAL A 145 -0.39 -6.12 8.06
CA VAL A 145 -0.92 -4.81 8.45
C VAL A 145 -1.86 -4.36 7.34
N LEU A 146 -3.14 -4.17 7.67
CA LEU A 146 -4.20 -3.79 6.73
C LEU A 146 -4.84 -2.46 7.16
N PRO A 147 -4.22 -1.29 6.88
CA PRO A 147 -4.71 0.00 7.37
C PRO A 147 -6.08 0.42 6.81
N LEU A 148 -6.50 -0.18 5.70
CA LEU A 148 -7.76 0.12 5.02
C LEU A 148 -8.91 -0.80 5.45
N TRP A 149 -8.63 -1.82 6.27
CA TRP A 149 -9.57 -2.88 6.59
C TRP A 149 -10.87 -2.35 7.19
N GLN A 150 -12.01 -2.75 6.61
CA GLN A 150 -13.38 -2.41 7.00
C GLN A 150 -13.69 -0.91 7.02
N ARG A 151 -12.88 -0.10 6.32
CA ARG A 151 -13.18 1.31 6.10
C ARG A 151 -14.16 1.46 4.94
N HIS A 152 -14.99 2.50 4.99
CA HIS A 152 -16.01 2.73 3.97
C HIS A 152 -15.36 3.12 2.63
N ARG A 153 -15.55 2.29 1.59
CA ARG A 153 -14.90 2.41 0.26
C ARG A 153 -15.00 3.82 -0.35
N LYS A 154 -16.21 4.39 -0.48
CA LYS A 154 -16.35 5.76 -1.03
C LYS A 154 -15.63 6.82 -0.20
N ALA A 155 -15.65 6.68 1.13
CA ALA A 155 -14.97 7.65 1.99
C ALA A 155 -13.45 7.55 1.80
N LEU A 156 -12.92 6.32 1.75
CA LEU A 156 -11.50 6.07 1.48
C LEU A 156 -11.02 6.73 0.20
N VAL A 157 -11.69 6.51 -0.93
CA VAL A 157 -11.22 7.07 -2.20
C VAL A 157 -11.28 8.61 -2.20
N LEU A 158 -12.27 9.22 -1.54
CA LEU A 158 -12.34 10.68 -1.41
C LEU A 158 -11.23 11.23 -0.51
N GLU A 159 -10.94 10.55 0.61
CA GLU A 159 -9.82 10.90 1.48
C GLU A 159 -8.48 10.79 0.74
N MET A 160 -8.29 9.76 -0.09
CA MET A 160 -7.08 9.62 -0.92
C MET A 160 -6.86 10.85 -1.80
N LEU A 161 -7.92 11.32 -2.47
CA LEU A 161 -7.86 12.52 -3.30
C LEU A 161 -7.60 13.78 -2.47
N GLU A 162 -8.23 13.89 -1.30
CA GLU A 162 -8.05 15.03 -0.39
C GLU A 162 -6.62 15.15 0.14
N VAL A 163 -5.96 14.03 0.45
CA VAL A 163 -4.55 14.03 0.88
C VAL A 163 -3.56 14.16 -0.27
N GLY A 164 -4.04 14.39 -1.50
CA GLY A 164 -3.21 14.70 -2.66
C GLY A 164 -2.72 13.48 -3.44
N ILE A 165 -3.39 12.32 -3.33
CA ILE A 165 -3.10 11.18 -4.21
C ILE A 165 -3.73 11.43 -5.57
N GLU A 166 -2.88 11.60 -6.57
CA GLU A 166 -3.27 11.66 -7.97
C GLU A 166 -3.05 10.30 -8.63
N THR A 167 -4.12 9.77 -9.21
CA THR A 167 -4.12 8.44 -9.80
C THR A 167 -4.92 8.44 -11.09
N ILE A 168 -4.49 7.63 -12.07
CA ILE A 168 -5.20 7.47 -13.35
C ILE A 168 -5.77 6.06 -13.47
N ILE A 169 -6.90 5.89 -14.15
CA ILE A 169 -7.47 4.57 -14.44
C ILE A 169 -6.65 3.89 -15.54
N VAL A 170 -6.13 2.69 -15.27
CA VAL A 170 -5.24 1.95 -16.20
C VAL A 170 -5.83 0.63 -16.67
N SER A 171 -6.83 0.12 -15.96
CA SER A 171 -7.65 -1.01 -16.38
C SER A 171 -9.08 -0.81 -15.88
N CYS A 172 -10.06 -1.25 -16.65
CA CYS A 172 -11.45 -1.28 -16.21
C CYS A 172 -12.22 -2.38 -16.95
N ASN A 173 -13.33 -2.83 -16.38
CA ASN A 173 -14.22 -3.74 -17.08
C ASN A 173 -14.89 -3.06 -18.28
N THR A 174 -15.48 -3.85 -19.17
CA THR A 174 -16.18 -3.33 -20.35
C THR A 174 -17.47 -2.59 -20.04
N THR A 175 -18.05 -2.75 -18.84
CA THR A 175 -19.21 -1.96 -18.36
C THR A 175 -18.84 -0.48 -18.19
N MET A 176 -17.66 -0.20 -17.62
CA MET A 176 -17.10 1.15 -17.61
C MET A 176 -16.68 1.57 -19.02
N GLY A 177 -15.91 0.71 -19.69
CA GLY A 177 -15.51 0.90 -21.08
C GLY A 177 -14.23 1.72 -21.27
N ILE A 178 -13.68 1.62 -22.48
CA ILE A 178 -12.32 2.05 -22.83
C ILE A 178 -12.07 3.55 -22.64
N SER A 179 -13.12 4.37 -22.65
CA SER A 179 -13.04 5.82 -22.48
C SER A 179 -12.57 6.26 -21.09
N TYR A 180 -12.67 5.38 -20.08
CA TYR A 180 -12.18 5.68 -18.73
C TYR A 180 -10.66 5.57 -18.62
N LEU A 181 -10.00 4.83 -19.53
CA LEU A 181 -8.56 4.64 -19.49
C LEU A 181 -7.81 5.97 -19.65
N GLY A 182 -6.82 6.20 -18.78
CA GLY A 182 -6.02 7.42 -18.73
C GLY A 182 -6.69 8.60 -18.01
N GLN A 183 -7.97 8.51 -17.65
CA GLN A 183 -8.61 9.57 -16.88
C GLN A 183 -8.05 9.62 -15.45
N THR A 184 -7.79 10.84 -14.98
CA THR A 184 -7.44 11.08 -13.58
C THR A 184 -8.67 10.93 -12.71
N LEU A 185 -8.54 10.17 -11.62
CA LEU A 185 -9.61 10.00 -10.66
C LEU A 185 -9.89 11.34 -9.96
N THR A 186 -11.15 11.75 -9.99
CA THR A 186 -11.63 13.00 -9.37
C THR A 186 -12.95 12.70 -8.65
N PRO A 187 -13.41 13.55 -7.72
CA PRO A 187 -14.70 13.34 -7.06
C PRO A 187 -15.86 13.22 -8.07
N ALA A 188 -15.86 14.04 -9.13
CA ALA A 188 -16.86 13.98 -10.19
C ALA A 188 -16.79 12.69 -11.01
N LEU A 189 -15.58 12.17 -11.28
CA LEU A 189 -15.43 10.88 -11.96
C LEU A 189 -15.92 9.73 -11.09
N ILE A 190 -15.68 9.77 -9.77
CA ILE A 190 -16.18 8.77 -8.82
C ILE A 190 -17.71 8.74 -8.83
N GLU A 191 -18.37 9.89 -8.77
CA GLU A 191 -19.83 9.97 -8.89
C GLU A 191 -20.34 9.36 -10.21
N SER A 192 -19.62 9.63 -11.32
CA SER A 192 -19.95 9.06 -12.62
C SER A 192 -19.77 7.54 -12.67
N ILE A 193 -18.78 7.00 -11.97
CA ILE A 193 -18.54 5.56 -11.81
C ILE A 193 -19.67 4.91 -11.00
N GLU A 194 -20.04 5.50 -9.86
CA GLU A 194 -21.13 4.99 -9.02
C GLU A 194 -22.49 5.01 -9.74
N ALA A 195 -22.73 6.00 -10.60
CA ALA A 195 -23.94 6.07 -11.42
C ALA A 195 -24.05 4.88 -12.41
N LEU A 196 -22.95 4.19 -12.72
CA LEU A 196 -22.95 2.95 -13.49
C LEU A 196 -23.20 1.69 -12.62
N GLY A 197 -23.41 1.85 -11.32
CA GLY A 197 -23.50 0.75 -10.37
C GLY A 197 -22.16 0.10 -10.06
N ILE A 198 -21.05 0.78 -10.35
CA ILE A 198 -19.69 0.31 -10.09
C ILE A 198 -19.21 0.82 -8.73
N ASP A 199 -18.47 -0.02 -8.02
CA ASP A 199 -17.86 0.34 -6.73
C ASP A 199 -16.94 1.57 -6.85
N ALA A 200 -17.08 2.52 -5.92
CA ALA A 200 -16.30 3.75 -5.91
C ALA A 200 -14.78 3.52 -5.79
N CYS A 201 -14.34 2.43 -5.15
CA CYS A 201 -12.93 2.04 -5.06
C CYS A 201 -12.51 1.03 -6.14
N GLY A 202 -13.43 0.42 -6.88
CA GLY A 202 -13.12 -0.70 -7.77
C GLY A 202 -12.68 -1.96 -7.04
N GLU A 203 -13.09 -2.12 -5.77
CA GLU A 203 -12.64 -3.22 -4.89
C GLU A 203 -13.05 -4.61 -5.41
N ASN A 204 -14.12 -4.71 -6.21
CA ASN A 204 -14.55 -5.98 -6.79
C ASN A 204 -13.85 -6.26 -8.15
N GLY A 205 -12.77 -5.52 -8.45
CA GLY A 205 -11.99 -5.66 -9.66
C GLY A 205 -12.55 -4.89 -10.85
N GLU A 206 -13.51 -3.98 -10.66
CA GLU A 206 -14.13 -3.25 -11.76
C GLU A 206 -13.16 -2.31 -12.47
N TYR A 207 -12.21 -1.75 -11.74
CA TYR A 207 -11.11 -0.96 -12.31
C TYR A 207 -9.87 -0.97 -11.42
N HIS A 208 -8.74 -0.67 -12.06
CA HIS A 208 -7.45 -0.50 -11.40
C HIS A 208 -6.84 0.83 -11.78
N THR A 209 -6.00 1.34 -10.88
CA THR A 209 -5.40 2.65 -11.02
C THR A 209 -3.88 2.59 -10.96
N LEU A 210 -3.24 3.66 -11.41
CA LEU A 210 -1.82 3.92 -11.25
C LEU A 210 -1.66 5.27 -10.56
N THR A 211 -1.05 5.26 -9.38
CA THR A 211 -0.68 6.49 -8.67
C THR A 211 0.49 7.15 -9.37
N VAL A 212 0.30 8.39 -9.83
CA VAL A 212 1.28 9.16 -10.62
C VAL A 212 1.91 10.31 -9.84
N ASN A 213 1.25 10.80 -8.79
CA ASN A 213 1.78 11.81 -7.89
C ASN A 213 1.09 11.69 -6.54
N ALA A 214 1.84 11.82 -5.45
CA ALA A 214 1.29 11.76 -4.10
C ALA A 214 2.35 12.15 -3.05
N PRO A 215 2.01 12.45 -1.78
CA PRO A 215 2.93 13.04 -0.79
C PRO A 215 4.26 12.31 -0.52
N LEU A 216 4.25 10.96 -0.53
CA LEU A 216 5.45 10.12 -0.41
C LEU A 216 6.36 10.09 -1.65
N PHE A 217 5.92 10.65 -2.79
CA PHE A 217 6.76 10.75 -3.98
C PHE A 217 7.55 12.06 -3.95
N GLN A 218 8.87 11.98 -4.19
CA GLN A 218 9.74 13.15 -4.35
C GLN A 218 9.45 13.92 -5.64
N GLU A 219 8.90 13.23 -6.64
CA GLU A 219 8.54 13.82 -7.93
C GLU A 219 7.36 13.08 -8.57
N ARG A 220 6.68 13.78 -9.49
CA ARG A 220 5.62 13.20 -10.31
C ARG A 220 6.20 12.19 -11.29
N ILE A 221 5.48 11.11 -11.50
CA ILE A 221 5.73 10.14 -12.54
C ILE A 221 4.92 10.52 -13.77
N HIS A 222 5.61 10.95 -14.82
CA HIS A 222 4.97 11.32 -16.06
C HIS A 222 4.76 10.07 -16.92
N VAL A 223 3.50 9.74 -17.20
CA VAL A 223 3.11 8.58 -18.01
C VAL A 223 2.19 9.01 -19.14
N THR A 224 2.30 8.33 -20.28
CA THR A 224 1.42 8.50 -21.44
C THR A 224 0.73 7.18 -21.77
N VAL A 225 -0.58 7.24 -22.06
CA VAL A 225 -1.31 6.12 -22.66
C VAL A 225 -1.02 6.12 -24.15
N THR A 226 -0.32 5.10 -24.65
CA THR A 226 0.09 5.02 -26.06
C THR A 226 -0.88 4.21 -26.92
N ALA A 227 -1.59 3.28 -26.30
CA ALA A 227 -2.65 2.51 -26.92
C ALA A 227 -3.59 1.98 -25.83
N THR A 228 -4.72 1.45 -26.27
CA THR A 228 -5.69 0.77 -25.42
C THR A 228 -6.03 -0.57 -26.04
N GLN A 229 -6.18 -1.60 -25.22
CA GLN A 229 -6.53 -2.94 -25.68
C GLN A 229 -7.71 -3.49 -24.88
N VAL A 230 -8.52 -4.31 -25.54
CA VAL A 230 -9.57 -5.09 -24.87
C VAL A 230 -9.12 -6.54 -24.84
N HIS A 231 -9.16 -7.14 -23.66
CA HIS A 231 -8.87 -8.56 -23.46
C HIS A 231 -9.96 -9.15 -22.58
N ASN A 232 -10.72 -10.10 -23.12
CA ASN A 232 -11.93 -10.64 -22.51
C ASN A 232 -12.91 -9.51 -22.12
N ASN A 233 -13.28 -9.42 -20.84
CA ASN A 233 -14.22 -8.43 -20.32
C ASN A 233 -13.54 -7.20 -19.71
N TYR A 234 -12.26 -6.97 -20.05
CA TYR A 234 -11.46 -5.87 -19.51
C TYR A 234 -10.77 -5.05 -20.60
N CYS A 235 -10.69 -3.74 -20.36
CA CYS A 235 -9.93 -2.77 -21.12
C CYS A 235 -8.65 -2.44 -20.35
N PHE A 236 -7.51 -2.36 -21.04
CA PHE A 236 -6.21 -2.03 -20.46
C PHE A 236 -5.54 -0.90 -21.23
N ALA A 237 -4.91 0.02 -20.52
CA ALA A 237 -4.04 1.04 -21.07
C ALA A 237 -2.63 0.48 -21.30
N GLN A 238 -2.06 0.70 -22.48
CA GLN A 238 -0.63 0.54 -22.69
C GLN A 238 0.06 1.84 -22.28
N LEU A 239 0.96 1.73 -21.32
CA LEU A 239 1.60 2.86 -20.65
C LEU A 239 3.08 2.95 -21.03
N GLN A 240 3.58 4.18 -21.14
CA GLN A 240 5.01 4.46 -21.25
C GLN A 240 5.37 5.65 -20.36
N LEU A 241 6.58 5.65 -19.82
CA LEU A 241 7.13 6.86 -19.21
C LEU A 241 7.26 7.96 -20.26
N ALA A 242 6.79 9.16 -19.94
CA ALA A 242 7.00 10.32 -20.80
C ALA A 242 8.50 10.68 -20.78
N LYS A 243 9.03 11.03 -21.96
CA LYS A 243 10.41 11.50 -22.12
C LYS A 243 10.53 12.98 -21.80
#